data_AF-A0AAW7AL19-F1
#
_entry.id   AF-A0AAW7AL19-F1
#
_cell.length_a   1.000
_cell.length_b   1.000
_cell.length_c   1.000
_cell.angle_alpha   90.00
_cell.angle_beta   90.00
_cell.angle_gamma   90.00
#
_symmetry.space_group_name_H-M   'P 1'
#
loop_
_entity.id
_entity.type
_entity.pdbx_description
1 polymer ?
#
loop_
_entity_poly.entity_id
_entity_poly.type
_entity_poly.pdbx_seq_one_letter_code
_entity_poly.pdbx_strand_id
1 'polypeptide(L)'
;MSELGIYDIKDIEVMTLTEFNFRMYAREYELLKEEYDMYRLAFAIRDAKAEQKKKGGKKDETEFKFSGADDIIHYQQNIERLNKGDPVQMGDSSKQEDDKPPIDVLKQIKNHNKSK
;
A
#
# COMPACT_ATOMS: atom_id res chain seq x y z
N MET A 1 8.40 -17.72 13.09
CA MET A 1 9.81 -17.29 13.23
C MET A 1 10.39 -16.99 11.86
N SER A 2 9.95 -15.89 11.21
CA SER A 2 10.53 -15.45 9.92
C SER A 2 10.47 -13.94 9.72
N GLU A 3 9.61 -13.23 10.48
CA GLU A 3 9.44 -11.77 10.31
C GLU A 3 10.69 -10.96 10.67
N LEU A 4 11.55 -11.46 11.56
CA LEU A 4 12.80 -10.80 11.98
C LEU A 4 14.04 -11.19 11.16
N GLY A 5 13.92 -12.13 10.21
CA GLY A 5 15.09 -12.68 9.51
C GLY A 5 16.05 -13.49 10.40
N ILE A 6 15.64 -13.84 11.63
CA ILE A 6 16.42 -14.66 12.56
C ILE A 6 15.89 -16.09 12.51
N TYR A 7 16.78 -17.03 12.20
CA TYR A 7 16.43 -18.43 11.98
C TYR A 7 16.83 -19.35 13.14
N ASP A 8 17.70 -18.89 14.06
CA ASP A 8 18.03 -19.59 15.29
C ASP A 8 17.34 -18.93 16.50
N ILE A 9 16.63 -19.73 17.29
CA ILE A 9 15.92 -19.25 18.48
C ILE A 9 16.88 -18.78 19.58
N LYS A 10 18.08 -19.36 19.64
CA LYS A 10 19.09 -19.00 20.64
C LYS A 10 19.55 -17.55 20.48
N ASP A 11 19.62 -17.07 19.25
CA ASP A 11 19.98 -15.68 18.96
C ASP A 11 18.90 -14.68 19.42
N ILE A 12 17.64 -15.13 19.52
CA ILE A 12 16.54 -14.33 20.06
C ILE A 12 16.58 -14.33 21.59
N GLU A 13 16.82 -15.49 22.20
CA GLU A 13 16.84 -15.66 23.66
C GLU A 13 17.96 -14.87 24.35
N VAL A 14 19.09 -14.68 23.66
CA VAL A 14 20.23 -13.90 24.18
C VAL A 14 20.13 -12.40 23.87
N MET A 15 19.13 -11.98 23.10
CA MET A 15 19.00 -10.59 22.67
C MET A 15 18.53 -9.70 23.80
N THR A 16 19.18 -8.55 23.97
CA THR A 16 18.68 -7.53 24.89
C THR A 16 17.42 -6.89 24.34
N LEU A 17 16.56 -6.36 25.21
CA LEU A 17 15.36 -5.64 24.80
C LEU A 17 15.68 -4.47 23.84
N THR A 18 16.82 -3.82 24.05
CA THR A 18 17.30 -2.72 23.20
C THR A 18 17.68 -3.20 21.81
N GLU A 19 18.46 -4.28 21.70
CA GLU A 19 18.83 -4.87 20.41
C GLU A 19 17.60 -5.36 19.64
N PHE A 20 16.64 -5.96 20.35
CA PHE A 20 15.37 -6.38 19.77
C PHE A 20 14.61 -5.19 19.17
N ASN A 21 14.50 -4.09 19.91
CA ASN A 21 13.81 -2.89 19.42
C ASN A 21 14.50 -2.28 18.21
N PHE A 22 15.82 -2.21 18.17
CA PHE A 22 16.55 -1.71 17.00
C PHE A 22 16.37 -2.61 15.77
N ARG A 23 16.36 -3.94 15.96
CA ARG A 23 16.11 -4.88 14.86
C ARG A 23 14.69 -4.79 14.34
N MET A 24 13.70 -4.70 15.23
CA MET A 24 12.30 -4.46 14.85
C MET A 24 12.18 -3.18 14.03
N TYR A 25 12.78 -2.08 14.51
CA TYR A 25 12.77 -0.81 13.79
C TYR A 25 13.42 -0.93 12.41
N ALA A 26 14.61 -1.52 12.31
CA ALA A 26 15.28 -1.74 11.02
C ALA A 26 14.41 -2.57 10.05
N ARG A 27 13.72 -3.60 10.58
CA ARG A 27 12.87 -4.47 9.80
C ARG A 27 11.66 -3.74 9.20
N GLU A 28 11.10 -2.75 9.88
CA GLU A 28 10.01 -1.92 9.34
C GLU A 28 10.45 -1.15 8.07
N TYR A 29 11.69 -0.65 8.04
CA TYR A 29 12.24 -0.01 6.84
C TYR A 29 12.48 -0.98 5.69
N GLU A 30 12.97 -2.19 6.00
CA GLU A 30 13.17 -3.23 5.01
C GLU A 30 11.84 -3.64 4.37
N LEU A 31 10.81 -3.90 5.18
CA LEU A 31 9.49 -4.25 4.69
C LEU A 31 8.89 -3.15 3.80
N LEU A 32 8.97 -1.88 4.21
CA LEU A 32 8.51 -0.75 3.40
C LEU A 32 9.21 -0.72 2.02
N LYS A 33 10.51 -1.00 1.98
CA LYS A 33 11.28 -1.05 0.74
C LYS A 33 10.89 -2.24 -0.13
N GLU A 34 10.78 -3.43 0.46
CA GLU A 34 10.37 -4.66 -0.22
C GLU A 34 8.99 -4.49 -0.87
N GLU A 35 8.03 -3.93 -0.14
CA GLU A 35 6.67 -3.66 -0.65
C GLU A 35 6.71 -2.66 -1.81
N TYR A 36 7.44 -1.56 -1.67
CA TYR A 36 7.56 -0.55 -2.73
C TYR A 36 8.18 -1.13 -4.02
N ASP A 37 9.27 -1.90 -3.88
CA ASP A 37 9.94 -2.54 -5.01
C ASP A 37 9.03 -3.57 -5.69
N MET A 38 8.22 -4.31 -4.92
CA MET A 38 7.23 -5.24 -5.44
C MET A 38 6.17 -4.52 -6.29
N TYR A 39 5.60 -3.41 -5.80
CA TYR A 39 4.64 -2.62 -6.57
C TYR A 39 5.28 -2.06 -7.84
N ARG A 40 6.49 -1.49 -7.72
CA ARG A 40 7.24 -0.97 -8.88
C ARG A 40 7.46 -2.04 -9.95
N LEU A 41 7.81 -3.26 -9.55
CA LEU A 41 7.94 -4.39 -10.46
C LEU A 41 6.62 -4.76 -11.12
N ALA A 42 5.52 -4.81 -10.35
CA ALA A 42 4.19 -5.11 -10.89
C ALA A 42 3.75 -4.11 -11.96
N PHE A 43 3.99 -2.81 -11.73
CA PHE A 43 3.73 -1.75 -12.72
C PHE A 43 4.62 -1.86 -13.96
N ALA A 44 5.92 -2.14 -13.79
CA ALA A 44 6.82 -2.37 -14.91
C ALA A 44 6.37 -3.56 -15.79
N ILE A 45 5.90 -4.66 -15.18
CA ILE A 45 5.34 -5.81 -15.90
C ILE A 45 4.06 -5.43 -16.63
N ARG A 46 3.18 -4.65 -16.01
CA ARG A 46 1.94 -4.15 -16.63
C ARG A 46 2.26 -3.34 -17.89
N ASP A 47 3.17 -2.38 -17.76
CA ASP A 47 3.49 -1.46 -18.83
C ASP A 47 4.20 -2.18 -19.99
N ALA A 48 5.12 -3.11 -19.69
CA ALA A 48 5.75 -3.95 -20.70
C ALA A 48 4.74 -4.84 -21.47
N LYS A 49 3.73 -5.39 -20.78
CA LYS A 49 2.64 -6.15 -21.43
C LYS A 49 1.78 -5.26 -22.33
N ALA A 50 1.53 -4.01 -21.93
CA ALA A 50 0.76 -3.05 -22.72
C ALA A 50 1.53 -2.62 -23.99
N GLU A 51 2.85 -2.45 -23.90
CA GLU A 51 3.71 -2.16 -25.05
C GLU A 51 3.71 -3.30 -26.08
N GLN A 52 3.74 -4.56 -25.64
CA GLN A 52 3.65 -5.71 -26.55
C GLN A 52 2.34 -5.74 -27.36
N LYS A 53 1.21 -5.30 -26.77
CA LYS A 53 -0.09 -5.27 -27.46
C LYS A 53 -0.22 -4.18 -28.53
N LYS A 54 0.65 -3.16 -28.55
CA LYS A 54 0.57 -2.06 -29.53
C LYS A 54 0.98 -2.43 -30.97
N LYS A 55 1.44 -3.67 -31.23
CA LYS A 55 1.66 -4.19 -32.59
C LYS A 55 0.43 -4.89 -33.19
N GLY A 56 -0.75 -4.26 -33.14
CA GLY A 56 -1.87 -4.62 -34.03
C GLY A 56 -3.26 -4.89 -33.43
N GLY A 57 -3.73 -4.15 -32.43
CA GLY A 57 -5.10 -4.33 -31.92
C GLY A 57 -5.75 -3.05 -31.39
N LYS A 58 -7.06 -2.88 -31.65
CA LYS A 58 -7.89 -1.74 -31.21
C LYS A 58 -7.73 -1.48 -29.70
N LYS A 59 -7.65 -0.21 -29.38
CA LYS A 59 -7.38 0.37 -28.07
C LYS A 59 -8.67 0.33 -27.24
N ASP A 60 -8.94 -0.78 -26.55
CA ASP A 60 -9.95 -0.78 -25.50
C ASP A 60 -9.38 0.02 -24.32
N GLU A 61 -9.91 1.23 -24.14
CA GLU A 61 -9.55 2.19 -23.10
C GLU A 61 -9.89 1.61 -21.72
N THR A 62 -9.01 0.77 -21.20
CA THR A 62 -9.01 0.38 -19.80
C THR A 62 -8.23 1.45 -19.04
N GLU A 63 -8.96 2.38 -18.43
CA GLU A 63 -8.38 3.36 -17.51
C GLU A 63 -8.00 2.64 -16.21
N PHE A 64 -6.71 2.63 -15.86
CA PHE A 64 -6.24 2.09 -14.59
C PHE A 64 -6.38 3.17 -13.50
N LYS A 65 -6.97 2.83 -12.35
CA LYS A 65 -7.14 3.75 -11.19
C LYS A 65 -5.80 4.31 -10.70
N PHE A 66 -4.74 3.51 -10.76
CA PHE A 66 -3.40 3.88 -10.32
C PHE A 66 -2.43 3.94 -11.50
N SER A 67 -1.66 5.02 -11.54
CA SER A 67 -0.66 5.25 -12.58
C SER A 67 0.65 4.52 -12.28
N GLY A 68 1.05 4.46 -11.01
CA GLY A 68 2.30 3.82 -10.58
C GLY A 68 2.33 3.44 -9.09
N ALA A 69 3.49 2.94 -8.64
CA ALA A 69 3.69 2.47 -7.27
C ALA A 69 3.55 3.60 -6.24
N ASP A 70 3.96 4.82 -6.57
CA ASP A 70 3.87 5.98 -5.69
C ASP A 70 2.42 6.37 -5.35
N ASP A 71 1.44 6.00 -6.18
CA ASP A 71 0.03 6.23 -5.90
C ASP A 71 -0.51 5.27 -4.83
N ILE A 72 0.15 4.12 -4.65
CA ILE A 72 -0.23 3.06 -3.71
C ILE A 72 0.58 3.15 -2.42
N ILE A 73 1.89 3.45 -2.50
CA ILE A 73 2.74 3.62 -1.33
C ILE A 73 3.53 4.91 -1.50
N HIS A 74 3.21 5.91 -0.67
CA HIS A 74 3.99 7.14 -0.58
C HIS A 74 5.30 6.88 0.18
N TYR A 75 6.28 6.29 -0.50
CA TYR A 75 7.52 5.80 0.11
C TYR A 75 8.21 6.86 0.98
N GLN A 76 8.44 8.06 0.43
CA GLN A 76 9.12 9.13 1.15
C GLN A 76 8.34 9.60 2.38
N GLN A 77 7.01 9.71 2.29
CA GLN A 77 6.17 10.09 3.43
C GLN A 77 6.20 9.00 4.52
N ASN A 78 6.21 7.73 4.13
CA ASN A 78 6.29 6.62 5.08
C ASN A 78 7.66 6.53 5.76
N ILE A 79 8.75 6.89 5.09
CA ILE A 79 10.07 7.05 5.73
C ILE A 79 10.02 8.13 6.82
N GLU A 80 9.40 9.27 6.54
CA GLU A 80 9.24 10.35 7.54
C GLU A 80 8.36 9.94 8.72
N ARG A 81 7.35 9.08 8.49
CA ARG A 81 6.49 8.51 9.53
C ARG A 81 7.23 7.53 10.41
N LEU A 82 7.94 6.58 9.81
CA LEU A 82 8.76 5.63 10.55
C LEU A 82 9.79 6.36 11.42
N ASN A 83 10.40 7.44 10.92
CA ASN A 83 11.31 8.28 11.71
C ASN A 83 10.65 8.94 12.94
N LYS A 84 9.34 9.13 12.93
CA LYS A 84 8.54 9.65 14.06
C LYS A 84 7.99 8.55 14.95
N GLY A 85 8.16 7.28 14.58
CA GLY A 85 7.51 6.13 15.22
C GLY A 85 6.05 5.94 14.82
N ASP A 86 5.60 6.63 13.76
CA ASP A 86 4.25 6.46 13.21
C ASP A 86 4.21 5.25 12.26
N PRO A 87 3.10 4.50 12.22
CA PRO A 87 2.96 3.35 11.33
C PRO A 87 2.95 3.75 9.85
N VAL A 88 3.35 2.81 8.99
CA VAL A 88 3.26 2.94 7.52
C VAL A 88 1.80 3.13 7.11
N GLN A 89 1.56 4.11 6.24
CA GLN A 89 0.26 4.36 5.64
C GLN A 89 0.29 4.00 4.15
N MET A 90 -0.62 3.12 3.73
CA MET A 90 -0.89 2.86 2.32
C MET A 90 -1.72 4.01 1.71
N GLY A 91 -1.53 4.25 0.42
CA GLY A 91 -2.25 5.23 -0.39
C GLY A 91 -3.77 5.04 -0.33
N ASP A 92 -4.48 6.15 -0.56
CA ASP A 92 -5.94 6.29 -0.53
C ASP A 92 -6.67 5.98 0.79
N SER A 93 -5.99 5.62 1.89
CA SER A 93 -6.67 5.56 3.20
C SER A 93 -7.13 6.95 3.70
N SER A 94 -6.66 8.04 3.08
CA SER A 94 -7.13 9.42 3.29
C SER A 94 -8.14 9.91 2.26
N LYS A 95 -8.46 9.14 1.21
CA LYS A 95 -9.42 9.51 0.14
C LYS A 95 -10.69 8.65 0.14
N GLN A 96 -11.09 8.10 1.28
CA GLN A 96 -12.43 7.49 1.48
C GLN A 96 -13.59 8.51 1.40
N GLU A 97 -13.37 9.71 0.87
CA GLU A 97 -14.47 10.62 0.52
C GLU A 97 -15.07 10.30 -0.85
N ASP A 98 -14.31 9.69 -1.78
CA ASP A 98 -14.77 9.41 -3.13
C ASP A 98 -15.64 8.13 -3.25
N ASP A 99 -15.60 7.25 -2.25
CA ASP A 99 -16.47 6.05 -2.16
C ASP A 99 -17.79 6.33 -1.43
N LYS A 100 -18.05 7.57 -0.99
CA LYS A 100 -19.34 7.93 -0.42
C LYS A 100 -20.35 8.09 -1.55
N PRO A 101 -21.52 7.42 -1.51
CA PRO A 101 -22.55 7.66 -2.49
C PRO A 101 -22.94 9.14 -2.48
N PRO A 102 -23.25 9.75 -3.65
CA PRO A 102 -23.60 11.16 -3.74
C PRO A 102 -24.66 11.54 -2.71
N ILE A 103 -24.57 12.77 -2.18
CA ILE A 103 -25.48 13.28 -1.15
C ILE A 103 -26.96 13.10 -1.54
N ASP A 104 -27.28 13.17 -2.83
CA ASP A 104 -28.63 12.96 -3.33
C ASP A 104 -29.13 11.52 -3.20
N VAL A 105 -28.25 10.52 -3.37
CA VAL A 105 -28.59 9.10 -3.13
C VAL A 105 -28.89 8.89 -1.65
N LEU A 106 -28.08 9.48 -0.76
CA LEU A 106 -28.30 9.43 0.69
C LEU A 106 -29.62 10.10 1.11
N LYS A 107 -29.99 11.22 0.46
CA LYS A 107 -31.30 11.88 0.68
C LYS A 107 -32.47 11.01 0.21
N GLN A 108 -32.36 10.36 -0.93
CA GLN A 108 -33.40 9.46 -1.44
C GLN A 108 -33.64 8.27 -0.50
N ILE A 109 -32.56 7.62 -0.01
CA ILE A 109 -32.64 6.52 0.96
C ILE A 109 -33.31 6.99 2.26
N LYS A 110 -32.92 8.17 2.78
CA LYS A 110 -33.50 8.75 3.99
C LYS A 110 -35.00 9.02 3.85
N ASN A 111 -35.43 9.54 2.70
CA ASN A 111 -36.84 9.82 2.44
C ASN A 111 -37.67 8.55 2.29
N HIS A 112 -37.12 7.51 1.65
CA HIS A 112 -37.78 6.21 1.53
C HIS A 112 -37.97 5.54 2.89
N ASN A 113 -36.97 5.60 3.77
CA ASN A 113 -37.03 5.02 5.11
C ASN A 113 -37.94 5.80 6.09
N LYS A 114 -38.24 7.07 5.82
CA LYS A 114 -39.21 7.88 6.60
C LYS A 114 -40.66 7.70 6.14
N SER A 115 -40.88 7.06 5.00
CA SER A 115 -42.21 6.82 4.42
C SER A 115 -42.77 5.44 4.78
N LYS A 116 -42.09 4.69 5.64
CA LYS A 116 -42.56 3.44 6.26
C LYS A 116 -42.91 3.67 7.71
#